data_AF-A0AAV4HLH4-F1
#
_entry.id   AF-A0AAV4HLH4-F1
#
_cell.length_a   1.000
_cell.length_b   1.000
_cell.length_c   1.000
_cell.angle_alpha   90.00
_cell.angle_beta   90.00
_cell.angle_gamma   90.00
#
_symmetry.space_group_name_H-M   'P 1'
#
loop_
_entity.id
_entity.type
_entity.pdbx_description
1 polymer ?
#
loop_
_entity_poly.entity_id
_entity_poly.type
_entity_poly.pdbx_seq_one_letter_code
_entity_poly.pdbx_strand_id
1 'polypeptide(L)'
;MATHHSIQPLARDGTAVKVKAKMAPRTKVALVWIPSHVGIPGNEKVDEPAKLALNQEIHDKKQVIWSDLKLKVNTHLEQRWQTDWDTEVDNKLHEIRPNLKERLNYDQRLNRKQETVVSRLRIGRSWFTHEYLLKGEQQPYCTACECPLTVKHILVECADFLLSRQKY
;
A
#
# COMPACT_ATOMS: atom_id res chain seq x y z
N MET A 1 52.04 9.26 -7.51
CA MET A 1 51.98 8.03 -8.33
C MET A 1 51.13 7.01 -7.57
N ALA A 2 49.83 7.02 -7.81
CA ALA A 2 48.89 6.10 -7.16
C ALA A 2 48.88 4.79 -7.94
N THR A 3 49.39 3.73 -7.34
CA THR A 3 49.31 2.37 -7.87
C THR A 3 47.85 1.92 -7.88
N HIS A 4 47.23 1.98 -9.06
CA HIS A 4 45.97 1.29 -9.34
C HIS A 4 46.19 -0.21 -9.18
N HIS A 5 45.90 -0.75 -7.99
CA HIS A 5 45.71 -2.20 -7.86
C HIS A 5 44.34 -2.54 -8.43
N SER A 6 44.33 -2.92 -9.70
CA SER A 6 43.20 -3.57 -10.35
C SER A 6 42.83 -4.83 -9.58
N ILE A 7 41.65 -4.84 -8.96
CA ILE A 7 41.05 -6.05 -8.43
C ILE A 7 40.74 -6.94 -9.64
N GLN A 8 41.58 -7.95 -9.90
CA GLN A 8 41.27 -9.00 -10.86
C GLN A 8 40.01 -9.74 -10.38
N PRO A 9 39.03 -10.01 -11.27
CA PRO A 9 37.88 -10.80 -10.91
C PRO A 9 38.32 -12.26 -10.75
N LEU A 10 38.46 -12.72 -9.52
CA LEU A 10 38.52 -14.14 -9.18
C LEU A 10 37.11 -14.73 -9.35
N ALA A 11 36.73 -14.95 -10.59
CA ALA A 11 35.60 -15.78 -10.96
C ALA A 11 36.00 -16.53 -12.23
N ARG A 12 36.77 -17.62 -12.06
CA ARG A 12 37.06 -18.51 -13.19
C ARG A 12 35.93 -19.50 -13.46
N ASP A 13 35.11 -19.85 -12.48
CA ASP A 13 33.88 -20.63 -12.71
C ASP A 13 32.91 -20.40 -11.54
N GLY A 14 31.68 -19.98 -11.80
CA GLY A 14 30.58 -19.96 -10.81
C GLY A 14 29.96 -18.60 -10.49
N THR A 15 28.97 -18.20 -11.31
CA THR A 15 27.76 -17.43 -10.96
C THR A 15 27.87 -16.32 -9.88
N ALA A 16 28.42 -15.16 -10.23
CA ALA A 16 28.27 -13.95 -9.43
C ALA A 16 26.89 -13.30 -9.66
N VAL A 17 25.98 -13.40 -8.69
CA VAL A 17 24.68 -12.71 -8.72
C VAL A 17 24.85 -11.29 -8.14
N LYS A 18 24.60 -10.26 -8.95
CA LYS A 18 24.60 -8.87 -8.50
C LYS A 18 23.27 -8.53 -7.82
N VAL A 19 23.31 -8.27 -6.51
CA VAL A 19 22.16 -7.77 -5.75
C VAL A 19 22.24 -6.25 -5.65
N LYS A 20 21.17 -5.53 -6.05
CA LYS A 20 21.10 -4.07 -5.92
C LYS A 20 20.60 -3.70 -4.51
N ALA A 21 21.45 -3.04 -3.71
CA ALA A 21 21.04 -2.37 -2.49
C ALA A 21 21.11 -0.84 -2.67
N LYS A 22 20.16 -0.09 -2.09
CA LYS A 22 20.19 1.38 -2.07
C LYS A 22 20.85 1.87 -0.78
N MET A 23 21.92 2.65 -0.90
CA MET A 23 22.56 3.40 0.20
C MET A 23 22.85 4.85 -0.24
N ALA A 24 23.32 5.69 0.68
CA ALA A 24 23.46 7.14 0.54
C ALA A 24 24.06 7.62 -0.81
N PRO A 25 23.63 8.79 -1.34
CA PRO A 25 23.77 9.19 -2.74
C PRO A 25 25.20 9.40 -3.28
N ARG A 26 26.26 9.13 -2.51
CA ARG A 26 27.67 9.38 -2.91
C ARG A 26 28.58 8.15 -2.88
N THR A 27 28.08 6.96 -2.59
CA THR A 27 28.92 5.75 -2.53
C THR A 27 28.50 4.74 -3.59
N LYS A 28 29.42 4.41 -4.52
CA LYS A 28 29.22 3.30 -5.46
C LYS A 28 29.61 2.00 -4.77
N VAL A 29 28.63 1.16 -4.47
CA VAL A 29 28.83 -0.15 -3.83
C VAL A 29 28.44 -1.25 -4.80
N ALA A 30 29.24 -2.31 -4.88
CA ALA A 30 28.92 -3.54 -5.59
C ALA A 30 28.88 -4.69 -4.59
N LEU A 31 27.77 -5.44 -4.59
CA LEU A 31 27.65 -6.69 -3.85
C LEU A 31 27.96 -7.84 -4.80
N VAL A 32 28.88 -8.71 -4.40
CA VAL A 32 29.30 -9.88 -5.17
C VAL A 32 29.20 -11.08 -4.25
N TRP A 33 28.54 -12.14 -4.73
CA TRP A 33 28.53 -13.42 -4.06
C TRP A 33 29.80 -14.20 -4.42
N ILE A 34 30.39 -14.85 -3.42
CA ILE A 34 31.53 -15.78 -3.58
C ILE A 34 31.20 -17.10 -2.88
N PRO A 35 31.67 -18.25 -3.41
CA PRO A 35 31.47 -19.54 -2.78
C PRO A 35 32.17 -19.62 -1.42
N SER A 36 31.51 -20.26 -0.45
CA SER A 36 32.06 -20.50 0.89
C SER A 36 33.00 -21.72 0.90
N HIS A 37 33.98 -21.72 1.80
CA HIS A 37 34.88 -22.87 2.11
C HIS A 37 35.72 -23.40 0.94
N VAL A 38 36.07 -22.54 -0.03
CA VAL A 38 36.91 -22.90 -1.18
C VAL A 38 38.36 -22.40 -1.07
N GLY A 39 38.85 -22.07 0.13
CA GLY A 39 40.24 -21.62 0.29
C GLY A 39 40.51 -20.16 -0.03
N ILE A 40 39.47 -19.31 -0.22
CA ILE A 40 39.69 -17.88 -0.52
C ILE A 40 40.15 -17.19 0.77
N PRO A 41 41.41 -16.72 0.86
CA PRO A 41 41.97 -16.27 2.14
C PRO A 41 41.22 -15.07 2.74
N GLY A 42 40.65 -14.21 1.89
CA GLY A 42 39.83 -13.08 2.33
C GLY A 42 38.47 -13.49 2.91
N ASN A 43 37.84 -14.53 2.36
CA ASN A 43 36.58 -15.06 2.88
C ASN A 43 36.82 -15.81 4.20
N GLU A 44 37.86 -16.64 4.26
CA GLU A 44 38.21 -17.41 5.45
C GLU A 44 38.58 -16.52 6.65
N LYS A 45 39.31 -15.43 6.41
CA LYS A 45 39.65 -14.44 7.44
C LYS A 45 38.43 -13.73 8.04
N VAL A 46 37.32 -13.63 7.31
CA VAL A 46 36.07 -13.06 7.82
C VAL A 46 35.17 -14.13 8.44
N ASP A 47 35.20 -15.36 7.89
CA ASP A 47 34.46 -16.49 8.44
C ASP A 47 34.97 -16.95 9.81
N GLU A 48 36.28 -16.92 10.06
CA GLU A 48 36.88 -17.29 11.33
C GLU A 48 36.32 -16.48 12.51
N PRO A 49 36.37 -15.12 12.52
CA PRO A 49 35.77 -14.33 13.59
C PRO A 49 34.25 -14.48 13.64
N ALA A 50 33.56 -14.68 12.51
CA ALA A 50 32.12 -14.93 12.49
C ALA A 50 31.75 -16.24 13.20
N LYS A 51 32.54 -17.31 13.02
CA LYS A 51 32.38 -18.58 13.73
C LYS A 51 32.71 -18.46 15.22
N LEU A 52 33.76 -17.72 15.57
CA LEU A 52 34.11 -17.48 16.97
C LEU A 52 33.02 -16.70 17.71
N ALA A 53 32.37 -15.75 17.04
CA ALA A 53 31.27 -14.97 17.59
C ALA A 53 30.03 -15.82 17.95
N LEU A 54 29.85 -17.01 17.37
CA LEU A 54 28.74 -17.92 17.73
C LEU A 54 28.85 -18.42 19.18
N ASN A 55 30.07 -18.51 19.72
CA ASN A 55 30.34 -19.02 21.06
C ASN A 55 30.53 -17.88 22.09
N GLN A 56 30.40 -16.62 21.67
CA GLN A 56 30.48 -15.48 22.58
C GLN A 56 29.13 -15.21 23.24
N GLU A 57 29.16 -14.87 24.53
CA GLU A 57 27.97 -14.41 25.23
C GLU A 57 27.48 -13.10 24.59
N ILE A 58 26.22 -13.08 24.16
CA ILE A 58 25.59 -11.89 23.59
C ILE A 58 25.33 -10.91 24.74
N HIS A 59 26.27 -10.01 24.99
CA HIS A 59 26.14 -9.01 26.06
C HIS A 59 25.21 -7.86 25.71
N ASP A 60 24.94 -7.64 24.42
CA ASP A 60 24.00 -6.61 23.97
C ASP A 60 22.67 -7.23 23.56
N LYS A 61 21.62 -6.94 24.35
CA LYS A 61 20.24 -6.95 23.83
C LYS A 61 20.20 -5.91 22.72
N LYS A 62 20.49 -6.32 21.47
CA LYS A 62 20.37 -5.47 20.28
C LYS A 62 19.04 -4.75 20.38
N GLN A 63 19.10 -3.44 20.59
CA GLN A 63 17.91 -2.61 20.57
C GLN A 63 17.36 -2.72 19.16
N VAL A 64 16.20 -3.37 19.03
CA VAL A 64 15.52 -3.45 17.74
C VAL A 64 15.29 -2.02 17.28
N ILE A 65 15.84 -1.68 16.12
CA ILE A 65 15.72 -0.32 15.59
C ILE A 65 14.23 -0.11 15.29
N TRP A 66 13.66 0.98 15.81
CA TRP A 66 12.23 1.24 15.69
C TRP A 66 11.75 1.27 14.22
N SER A 67 12.62 1.67 13.28
CA SER A 67 12.37 1.62 11.84
C SER A 67 12.03 0.22 11.33
N ASP A 68 12.65 -0.81 11.90
CA ASP A 68 12.47 -2.20 11.47
C ASP A 68 11.09 -2.71 11.91
N LEU A 69 10.60 -2.23 13.06
CA LEU A 69 9.26 -2.52 13.56
C LEU A 69 8.19 -1.71 12.84
N LYS A 70 8.50 -0.50 12.37
CA LYS A 70 7.55 0.41 11.72
C LYS A 70 6.79 -0.25 10.57
N LEU A 71 7.50 -0.98 9.71
CA LEU A 71 6.87 -1.68 8.57
C LEU A 71 5.87 -2.73 9.05
N LYS A 72 6.25 -3.52 10.05
CA LYS A 72 5.41 -4.58 10.62
C LYS A 72 4.18 -4.00 11.31
N VAL A 73 4.36 -2.94 12.10
CA VAL A 73 3.26 -2.25 12.78
C VAL A 73 2.28 -1.64 11.76
N ASN A 74 2.77 -0.90 10.76
CA ASN A 74 1.92 -0.31 9.74
C ASN A 74 1.16 -1.37 8.94
N THR A 75 1.81 -2.46 8.57
CA THR A 75 1.15 -3.57 7.87
C THR A 75 0.05 -4.18 8.72
N HIS A 76 0.30 -4.38 10.01
CA HIS A 76 -0.72 -4.91 10.93
C HIS A 76 -1.90 -3.95 11.11
N LEU A 77 -1.63 -2.64 11.24
CA LEU A 77 -2.67 -1.61 11.31
C LEU A 77 -3.49 -1.52 10.03
N GLU A 78 -2.86 -1.56 8.86
CA GLU A 78 -3.54 -1.61 7.55
C GLU A 78 -4.46 -2.84 7.45
N GLN A 79 -3.96 -4.01 7.84
CA GLN A 79 -4.74 -5.24 7.82
C GLN A 79 -5.95 -5.17 8.75
N ARG A 80 -5.74 -4.70 9.99
CA ARG A 80 -6.82 -4.55 10.95
C ARG A 80 -7.88 -3.56 10.46
N TRP A 81 -7.44 -2.43 9.92
CA TRP A 81 -8.35 -1.43 9.36
C TRP A 81 -9.16 -1.98 8.18
N GLN A 82 -8.54 -2.77 7.30
CA GLN A 82 -9.25 -3.45 6.23
C GLN A 82 -10.26 -4.48 6.76
N THR A 83 -9.89 -5.27 7.77
CA THR A 83 -10.82 -6.22 8.41
C THR A 83 -12.02 -5.51 9.01
N ASP A 84 -11.80 -4.43 9.78
CA ASP A 84 -12.89 -3.65 10.36
C ASP A 84 -13.78 -3.06 9.24
N TRP A 85 -13.17 -2.60 8.15
CA TRP A 85 -13.89 -2.08 6.98
C TRP A 85 -14.75 -3.13 6.28
N ASP A 86 -14.23 -4.35 6.11
CA ASP A 86 -14.94 -5.46 5.47
C ASP A 86 -16.17 -5.92 6.30
N THR A 87 -16.19 -5.64 7.60
CA THR A 87 -17.35 -5.94 8.46
C THR A 87 -18.49 -4.93 8.35
N GLU A 88 -18.25 -3.77 7.75
CA GLU A 88 -19.22 -2.69 7.65
C GLU A 88 -20.20 -2.92 6.49
N VAL A 89 -21.28 -3.66 6.77
CA VAL A 89 -22.27 -4.09 5.75
C VAL A 89 -23.26 -3.01 5.30
N ASP A 90 -23.49 -1.95 6.10
CA ASP A 90 -24.45 -0.87 5.79
C ASP A 90 -23.78 0.45 5.39
N ASN A 91 -22.56 0.37 4.84
CA ASN A 91 -21.84 1.55 4.38
C ASN A 91 -21.83 1.65 2.86
N LYS A 92 -22.55 2.64 2.34
CA LYS A 92 -22.62 2.97 0.90
C LYS A 92 -21.25 3.17 0.26
N LEU A 93 -20.27 3.65 1.03
CA LEU A 93 -18.91 3.86 0.54
C LEU A 93 -18.13 2.54 0.41
N HIS A 94 -18.46 1.51 1.20
CA HIS A 94 -17.83 0.19 1.13
C HIS A 94 -18.01 -0.45 -0.24
N GLU A 95 -19.21 -0.36 -0.83
CA GLU A 95 -19.47 -0.86 -2.19
C GLU A 95 -18.59 -0.19 -3.25
N ILE A 96 -18.30 1.11 -3.08
CA ILE A 96 -17.50 1.90 -4.03
C ILE A 96 -16.00 1.71 -3.78
N ARG A 97 -15.62 1.47 -2.52
CA ARG A 97 -14.23 1.36 -2.08
C ARG A 97 -14.09 0.15 -1.15
N PRO A 98 -14.04 -1.08 -1.69
CA PRO A 98 -13.84 -2.26 -0.87
C PRO A 98 -12.41 -2.31 -0.31
N ASN A 99 -11.41 -1.82 -1.05
CA ASN A 99 -10.01 -1.83 -0.60
C ASN A 99 -9.55 -0.45 -0.13
N LEU A 100 -9.16 -0.34 1.14
CA LEU A 100 -8.67 0.93 1.71
C LEU A 100 -7.24 1.28 1.29
N LYS A 101 -6.42 0.29 0.92
CA LYS A 101 -5.04 0.48 0.49
C LYS A 101 -4.94 1.03 -0.92
N GLU A 102 -5.94 0.79 -1.76
CA GLU A 102 -6.02 1.39 -3.08
C GLU A 102 -6.03 2.91 -2.99
N ARG A 103 -5.15 3.55 -3.76
CA ARG A 103 -5.13 5.00 -3.86
C ARG A 103 -6.43 5.44 -4.50
N LEU A 104 -7.10 6.38 -3.85
CA LEU A 104 -8.24 7.05 -4.46
C LEU A 104 -7.76 7.75 -5.73
N ASN A 105 -8.32 7.33 -6.86
CA ASN A 105 -8.19 8.03 -8.14
C ASN A 105 -9.02 9.31 -8.05
N TYR A 106 -8.49 10.30 -7.31
CA TYR A 106 -9.00 11.65 -7.36
C TYR A 106 -8.59 12.25 -8.69
N ASP A 107 -9.60 12.69 -9.44
CA ASP A 107 -9.35 13.45 -10.65
C ASP A 107 -8.79 14.81 -10.27
N GLN A 108 -7.50 14.99 -10.51
CA GLN A 108 -6.76 16.22 -10.18
C GLN A 108 -7.27 17.46 -10.92
N ARG A 109 -8.14 17.29 -11.92
CA ARG A 109 -8.80 18.37 -12.64
C ARG A 109 -9.99 18.96 -11.88
N LEU A 110 -10.48 18.26 -10.85
CA LEU A 110 -11.62 18.74 -10.07
C LEU A 110 -11.18 19.85 -9.11
N ASN A 111 -11.99 20.92 -9.06
CA ASN A 111 -11.85 21.90 -8.00
C ASN A 111 -12.49 21.39 -6.69
N ARG A 112 -12.18 22.07 -5.58
CA ARG A 112 -12.69 21.73 -4.24
C ARG A 112 -14.22 21.56 -4.17
N LYS A 113 -14.97 22.38 -4.92
CA LYS A 113 -16.44 22.29 -4.95
C LYS A 113 -16.87 20.98 -5.61
N GLN A 114 -16.28 20.62 -6.73
CA GLN A 114 -16.56 19.37 -7.45
C GLN A 114 -16.16 18.13 -6.62
N GLU A 115 -14.99 18.15 -5.98
CA GLU A 115 -14.56 17.07 -5.08
C GLU A 115 -15.54 16.85 -3.93
N THR A 116 -16.07 17.95 -3.37
CA THR A 116 -17.09 17.90 -2.32
C THR A 116 -18.38 17.25 -2.82
N VAL A 117 -18.82 17.61 -4.04
CA VAL A 117 -20.01 17.00 -4.66
C VAL A 117 -19.80 15.51 -4.86
N VAL A 118 -18.69 15.09 -5.48
CA VAL A 118 -18.36 13.68 -5.70
C VAL A 118 -18.29 12.91 -4.38
N SER A 119 -17.64 13.46 -3.36
CA SER A 119 -17.53 12.82 -2.05
C SER A 119 -18.91 12.62 -1.39
N ARG A 120 -19.80 13.62 -1.48
CA ARG A 120 -21.19 13.51 -0.98
C ARG A 120 -21.99 12.45 -1.75
N LEU A 121 -21.84 12.39 -3.06
CA LEU A 121 -22.52 11.38 -3.88
C LEU A 121 -22.05 9.96 -3.51
N ARG A 122 -20.74 9.76 -3.28
CA ARG A 122 -20.17 8.46 -2.87
C ARG A 122 -20.70 7.96 -1.53
N ILE A 123 -20.94 8.85 -0.56
CA ILE A 123 -21.57 8.49 0.72
C ILE A 123 -23.11 8.49 0.63
N GLY A 124 -23.68 8.64 -0.57
CA GLY A 124 -25.12 8.60 -0.80
C GLY A 124 -25.90 9.80 -0.26
N ARG A 125 -25.24 10.96 -0.11
CA ARG A 125 -25.84 12.18 0.43
C ARG A 125 -26.16 13.17 -0.68
N SER A 126 -27.45 13.31 -0.96
CA SER A 126 -28.01 14.38 -1.78
C SER A 126 -29.20 14.99 -1.06
N TRP A 127 -29.72 16.11 -1.54
CA TRP A 127 -30.97 16.65 -1.03
C TRP A 127 -32.11 15.65 -1.21
N PHE A 128 -32.29 15.14 -2.44
CA PHE A 128 -33.36 14.18 -2.79
C PHE A 128 -33.34 12.86 -2.02
N THR A 129 -32.17 12.38 -1.58
CA THR A 129 -32.02 11.06 -0.96
C THR A 129 -31.78 11.11 0.54
N HIS A 130 -31.67 12.30 1.14
CA HIS A 130 -31.22 12.45 2.53
C HIS A 130 -31.99 13.53 3.31
N GLU A 131 -32.79 14.36 2.64
CA GLU A 131 -33.61 15.39 3.29
C GLU A 131 -34.63 14.78 4.26
N TYR A 132 -35.22 13.63 3.93
CA TYR A 132 -36.20 12.95 4.77
C TYR A 132 -35.69 12.68 6.20
N LEU A 133 -34.39 12.39 6.36
CA LEU A 133 -33.76 12.18 7.66
C LEU A 133 -33.72 13.46 8.51
N LEU A 134 -33.58 14.62 7.88
CA LEU A 134 -33.59 15.91 8.57
C LEU A 134 -35.01 16.34 8.95
N LYS A 135 -36.01 15.93 8.15
CA LYS A 135 -37.43 16.22 8.39
C LYS A 135 -38.13 15.17 9.25
N GLY A 136 -37.52 14.01 9.48
CA GLY A 136 -38.16 12.88 10.14
C GLY A 136 -39.29 12.25 9.30
N GLU A 137 -39.23 12.41 7.98
CA GLU A 137 -40.21 11.88 7.03
C GLU A 137 -39.86 10.45 6.61
N GLN A 138 -40.74 9.82 5.84
CA GLN A 138 -40.45 8.51 5.25
C GLN A 138 -39.40 8.63 4.14
N GLN A 139 -38.60 7.58 3.96
CA GLN A 139 -37.59 7.54 2.91
C GLN A 139 -38.28 7.64 1.54
N PRO A 140 -37.80 8.51 0.63
CA PRO A 140 -38.33 8.59 -0.72
C PRO A 140 -38.15 7.26 -1.44
N TYR A 141 -39.10 6.93 -2.32
CA TYR A 141 -39.20 5.64 -2.97
C TYR A 141 -39.36 5.82 -4.48
N CYS A 142 -38.72 4.94 -5.26
CA CYS A 142 -38.93 4.90 -6.70
C CYS A 142 -40.19 4.09 -7.00
N THR A 143 -41.18 4.71 -7.64
CA THR A 143 -42.46 4.06 -7.98
C THR A 143 -42.30 3.01 -9.08
N ALA A 144 -41.40 3.21 -10.04
CA ALA A 144 -41.21 2.26 -11.14
C ALA A 144 -40.41 1.01 -10.75
N CYS A 145 -39.44 1.15 -9.84
CA CYS A 145 -38.57 0.04 -9.42
C CYS A 145 -38.97 -0.59 -8.09
N GLU A 146 -39.98 -0.03 -7.42
CA GLU A 146 -40.43 -0.46 -6.10
C GLU A 146 -39.26 -0.66 -5.11
N CYS A 147 -38.41 0.36 -4.98
CA CYS A 147 -37.29 0.33 -4.04
C CYS A 147 -36.98 1.71 -3.47
N PRO A 148 -36.28 1.78 -2.31
CA PRO A 148 -35.85 3.05 -1.75
C PRO A 148 -35.01 3.87 -2.74
N LEU A 149 -35.29 5.17 -2.82
CA LEU A 149 -34.58 6.08 -3.71
C LEU A 149 -33.19 6.41 -3.12
N THR A 150 -32.15 5.90 -3.74
CA THR A 150 -30.75 6.15 -3.35
C THR A 150 -29.97 6.87 -4.46
N VAL A 151 -28.82 7.45 -4.12
CA VAL A 151 -27.94 8.08 -5.12
C VAL A 151 -27.48 7.06 -6.18
N LYS A 152 -27.14 5.84 -5.74
CA LYS A 152 -26.78 4.73 -6.63
C LYS A 152 -27.94 4.39 -7.56
N HIS A 153 -29.16 4.31 -7.02
CA HIS A 153 -30.34 4.02 -7.81
C HIS A 153 -30.54 5.05 -8.94
N ILE A 154 -30.47 6.34 -8.61
CA ILE A 154 -30.63 7.43 -9.58
C ILE A 154 -29.50 7.42 -10.63
N LEU A 155 -28.25 7.24 -10.21
CA LEU A 155 -27.09 7.39 -11.09
C LEU A 155 -26.70 6.13 -11.86
N VAL A 156 -27.09 4.94 -11.41
CA VAL A 156 -26.55 3.67 -11.93
C VAL A 156 -27.65 2.66 -12.29
N GLU A 157 -28.70 2.51 -11.49
CA GLU A 157 -29.58 1.33 -11.59
C GLU A 157 -30.91 1.60 -12.32
N CYS A 158 -31.54 2.74 -12.06
CA CYS A 158 -32.92 2.99 -12.46
C CYS A 158 -33.09 3.23 -13.97
N ALA A 159 -34.05 2.54 -14.59
CA ALA A 159 -34.38 2.69 -15.99
C ALA A 159 -35.03 4.06 -16.30
N ASP A 160 -35.88 4.58 -15.42
CA ASP A 160 -36.55 5.88 -15.61
C ASP A 160 -35.54 7.04 -15.70
N PHE A 161 -34.43 6.93 -14.97
CA PHE A 161 -33.35 7.92 -15.02
C PHE A 161 -32.39 7.72 -16.19
N LEU A 162 -32.56 6.70 -17.05
CA LEU A 162 -31.65 6.40 -18.15
C LEU A 162 -31.48 7.57 -19.13
N LEU A 163 -32.59 8.20 -19.55
CA LEU A 163 -32.55 9.33 -20.48
C LEU A 163 -31.81 10.54 -19.86
N SER A 164 -32.01 10.80 -18.58
CA SER A 164 -31.31 11.84 -17.84
C SER A 164 -29.80 11.58 -17.77
N ARG A 165 -29.40 10.31 -17.57
CA ARG A 165 -27.98 9.89 -17.54
C ARG A 165 -27.29 9.95 -18.90
N GLN A 166 -28.03 9.81 -20.00
CA GLN A 166 -27.47 9.96 -21.35
C GLN A 166 -27.30 11.41 -21.77
N LYS A 167 -28.08 12.32 -21.18
CA LYS A 167 -28.07 13.74 -21.51
C LYS A 167 -26.88 14.49 -20.90
N TYR A 168 -26.39 14.06 -19.75
CA TYR A 168 -25.35 14.75 -18.95
C TYR A 168 -24.16 13.84 -18.73
#